data_AF-A0A3D2W1M1-F1
#
_entry.id   AF-A0A3D2W1M1-F1
#
_cell.length_a   1.000
_cell.length_b   1.000
_cell.length_c   1.000
_cell.angle_alpha   90.00
_cell.angle_beta   90.00
_cell.angle_gamma   90.00
#
_symmetry.space_group_name_H-M   'P 1'
#
loop_
_entity.id
_entity.type
_entity.pdbx_description
1 polymer ?
#
loop_
_entity_poly.entity_id
_entity_poly.type
_entity_poly.pdbx_seq_one_letter_code
_entity_poly.pdbx_strand_id
1 'polypeptide(L)'
;ARLQEPDEALMEVILRRVCREQFIRLSDDAAKYLAHRLPRTYAAARAWAAALDLDLVKGARPVTLAAARLTLKRAGAGGGYGDS
;
A
#
# COMPACT_ATOMS: atom_id res chain seq x y z
N ALA A 1 -1.96 25.12 -6.30
CA ALA A 1 -0.90 24.33 -5.62
C ALA A 1 -0.64 23.07 -6.45
N ARG A 2 0.55 22.92 -7.06
CA ARG A 2 0.95 21.64 -7.65
C ARG A 2 1.35 20.73 -6.50
N LEU A 3 0.59 19.65 -6.29
CA LEU A 3 0.99 18.57 -5.40
C LEU A 3 2.28 17.99 -5.99
N GLN A 4 3.42 18.29 -5.37
CA GLN A 4 4.64 17.56 -5.70
C GLN A 4 4.38 16.08 -5.44
N GLU A 5 4.94 15.21 -6.30
CA GLU A 5 4.85 13.77 -6.10
C GLU A 5 5.26 13.44 -4.66
N PRO A 6 4.49 12.59 -3.97
CA PRO A 6 4.78 12.27 -2.59
C PRO A 6 6.19 11.70 -2.49
N ASP A 7 7.04 12.45 -1.78
CA ASP A 7 8.34 11.95 -1.38
C ASP A 7 8.15 10.69 -0.52
N GLU A 8 9.20 9.89 -0.36
CA GLU A 8 9.10 8.55 0.21
C GLU A 8 8.47 8.55 1.62
N ALA A 9 8.83 9.55 2.43
CA ALA A 9 8.25 9.77 3.75
C ALA A 9 6.75 10.11 3.69
N LEU A 10 6.31 10.86 2.68
CA LEU A 10 4.90 11.16 2.47
C LEU A 10 4.15 9.91 1.99
N MET A 11 4.78 9.06 1.17
CA MET A 11 4.18 7.81 0.73
C MET A 11 3.96 6.84 1.90
N GLU A 12 4.89 6.73 2.84
CA GLU A 12 4.69 5.96 4.07
C GLU A 12 3.47 6.44 4.88
N VAL A 13 3.33 7.77 5.04
CA VAL A 13 2.21 8.38 5.76
C VAL A 13 0.88 8.11 5.05
N ILE A 14 0.86 8.24 3.72
CA ILE A 14 -0.33 7.96 2.90
C ILE A 14 -0.74 6.50 3.03
N LEU A 15 0.20 5.55 2.91
CA LEU A 15 -0.08 4.12 3.03
C LEU A 15 -0.68 3.78 4.39
N ARG A 16 -0.11 4.31 5.48
CA ARG A 16 -0.64 4.12 6.83
C ARG A 16 -2.05 4.72 6.98
N ARG A 17 -2.29 5.91 6.42
CA ARG A 17 -3.59 6.56 6.47
C ARG A 17 -4.67 5.76 5.75
N VAL A 18 -4.40 5.39 4.50
CA VAL A 18 -5.34 4.60 3.68
C VAL A 18 -5.63 3.25 4.32
N CYS A 19 -4.61 2.56 4.82
CA CYS A 19 -4.81 1.30 5.55
C CYS A 19 -5.68 1.49 6.80
N ARG A 20 -5.44 2.56 7.57
CA ARG A 20 -6.20 2.83 8.79
C ARG A 20 -7.68 3.12 8.51
N GLU A 21 -7.98 3.80 7.40
CA GLU A 21 -9.36 4.03 6.94
C GLU A 21 -10.11 2.71 6.65
N GLN A 22 -9.38 1.64 6.31
CA GLN A 22 -9.90 0.28 6.11
C GLN A 22 -9.75 -0.62 7.34
N PHE A 23 -9.46 -0.06 8.52
CA PHE A 23 -9.18 -0.81 9.75
C PHE A 23 -7.97 -1.77 9.65
N ILE A 24 -7.08 -1.55 8.69
CA ILE A 24 -5.86 -2.32 8.48
C ILE A 24 -4.72 -1.67 9.25
N ARG A 25 -4.07 -2.42 10.15
CA ARG A 25 -2.86 -1.96 10.85
C ARG A 25 -1.62 -2.40 10.07
N LEU A 26 -0.97 -1.47 9.37
CA LEU A 26 0.26 -1.73 8.64
C LEU A 26 1.49 -1.64 9.56
N SER A 27 2.43 -2.60 9.47
CA SER A 27 3.70 -2.52 10.20
C SER A 27 4.65 -1.49 9.57
N ASP A 28 5.61 -0.99 10.36
CA ASP A 28 6.57 0.01 9.90
C ASP A 28 7.42 -0.49 8.72
N ASP A 29 7.91 -1.73 8.81
CA ASP A 29 8.71 -2.34 7.75
C ASP A 29 7.89 -2.55 6.46
N ALA A 30 6.59 -2.86 6.59
CA ALA A 30 5.71 -3.00 5.44
C ALA A 30 5.46 -1.64 4.77
N ALA A 31 5.24 -0.58 5.56
CA ALA A 31 5.08 0.78 5.05
C ALA A 31 6.31 1.25 4.26
N LYS A 32 7.51 1.11 4.84
CA LYS A 32 8.78 1.44 4.18
C LYS A 32 8.98 0.66 2.88
N TYR A 33 8.79 -0.65 2.94
CA TYR A 33 8.95 -1.52 1.78
C TYR A 33 8.00 -1.14 0.63
N LEU A 34 6.75 -0.83 0.94
CA LEU A 34 5.75 -0.45 -0.06
C LEU A 34 6.02 0.94 -0.63
N ALA A 35 6.46 1.90 0.19
CA ALA A 35 6.83 3.24 -0.27
C ALA A 35 7.96 3.22 -1.31
N HIS A 36 8.90 2.26 -1.20
CA HIS A 36 9.98 2.09 -2.18
C HIS A 36 9.54 1.38 -3.48
N ARG A 37 8.42 0.64 -3.47
CA ARG A 37 8.07 -0.32 -4.53
C ARG A 37 6.79 0.03 -5.28
N LEU A 38 5.88 0.76 -4.65
CA LEU A 38 4.69 1.28 -5.32
C LEU A 38 5.05 2.54 -6.11
N PRO A 39 4.37 2.79 -7.24
CA PRO A 39 4.38 4.13 -7.83
C PRO A 39 4.04 5.17 -6.77
N ARG A 40 4.75 6.31 -6.78
CA ARG A 40 4.57 7.41 -5.82
C ARG A 40 3.29 8.19 -6.13
N THR A 41 2.15 7.51 -6.09
CA THR A 41 0.84 8.09 -6.40
C THR A 41 -0.20 7.64 -5.38
N TYR A 42 -1.15 8.53 -5.09
CA TYR A 42 -2.28 8.20 -4.22
C TYR A 42 -3.15 7.06 -4.79
N ALA A 43 -3.24 6.96 -6.12
CA ALA A 43 -3.99 5.90 -6.80
C ALA A 43 -3.39 4.53 -6.50
N ALA A 44 -2.06 4.38 -6.56
CA ALA A 44 -1.38 3.12 -6.26
C ALA A 44 -1.52 2.71 -4.80
N ALA A 45 -1.46 3.65 -3.87
CA ALA A 45 -1.68 3.37 -2.45
C ALA A 45 -3.08 2.80 -2.19
N ARG A 46 -4.12 3.41 -2.78
CA ARG A 46 -5.51 2.97 -2.63
C ARG A 46 -5.77 1.64 -3.28
N ALA A 47 -5.30 1.43 -4.50
CA ALA A 47 -5.52 0.19 -5.22
C ALA A 47 -4.79 -0.99 -4.54
N TRP A 48 -3.59 -0.78 -4.00
CA TRP A 48 -2.92 -1.80 -3.17
C TRP A 48 -3.68 -2.11 -1.88
N ALA A 49 -4.15 -1.08 -1.16
CA ALA A 49 -4.89 -1.28 0.09
C ALA A 49 -6.24 -1.98 -0.14
N ALA A 50 -6.94 -1.67 -1.23
CA ALA A 50 -8.15 -2.38 -1.65
C ALA A 50 -7.88 -3.85 -1.98
N ALA A 51 -6.78 -4.16 -2.69
CA ALA A 51 -6.37 -5.53 -2.96
C ALA A 51 -6.04 -6.30 -1.66
N LEU A 52 -5.45 -5.62 -0.69
CA LEU A 52 -5.15 -6.18 0.62
C LEU A 52 -6.41 -6.45 1.44
N ASP A 53 -7.37 -5.52 1.45
CA ASP A 53 -8.65 -5.68 2.16
C ASP A 53 -9.43 -6.90 1.67
N LEU A 54 -9.41 -7.17 0.36
CA LEU A 54 -10.02 -8.37 -0.23
C LEU A 54 -9.37 -9.68 0.26
N ASP A 55 -8.06 -9.67 0.51
CA ASP A 55 -7.30 -10.83 0.95
C ASP A 55 -7.31 -10.98 2.49
N LEU A 56 -7.69 -9.95 3.24
CA LEU A 56 -7.70 -9.98 4.70
C LEU A 56 -9.00 -10.58 5.25
N VAL A 57 -8.87 -11.71 5.95
CA VAL A 57 -9.93 -12.22 6.83
C VAL A 57 -10.05 -11.28 8.03
N LYS A 58 -11.24 -10.69 8.22
CA LYS A 58 -11.56 -9.78 9.35
C LYS A 58 -11.29 -10.49 10.68
N GLY A 59 -10.14 -10.21 11.30
CA GLY A 59 -9.72 -10.94 12.49
C GLY A 59 -8.23 -10.84 12.82
N ALA A 60 -7.78 -9.61 13.12
CA ALA A 60 -6.70 -9.30 14.05
C ALA A 60 -5.32 -9.95 13.81
N ARG A 61 -4.51 -9.31 12.96
CA ARG A 61 -3.06 -9.12 13.14
C ARG A 61 -2.59 -7.96 12.28
N PRO A 62 -1.56 -7.19 12.70
CA PRO A 62 -0.96 -6.20 11.83
C PRO A 62 -0.44 -6.86 10.56
N VAL A 63 -0.62 -6.19 9.41
CA VAL A 63 -0.14 -6.66 8.12
C VAL A 63 1.38 -6.68 8.17
N THR A 64 1.92 -7.89 8.06
CA THR A 64 3.35 -8.14 8.08
C THR A 64 3.96 -7.88 6.71
N LEU A 65 5.29 -7.73 6.68
CA LEU A 65 6.04 -7.60 5.43
C LEU A 65 5.78 -8.77 4.45
N ALA A 66 5.58 -9.98 4.96
CA ALA A 66 5.29 -11.16 4.12
C ALA A 66 3.93 -11.04 3.42
N ALA A 67 2.89 -10.61 4.14
CA ALA A 67 1.57 -10.37 3.56
C ALA A 67 1.59 -9.21 2.55
N ALA A 68 2.35 -8.15 2.86
CA ALA A 68 2.51 -7.02 1.96
C ALA A 68 3.19 -7.41 0.63
N ARG A 69 4.25 -8.23 0.69
CA ARG A 69 4.94 -8.78 -0.49
C ARG A 69 4.03 -9.65 -1.34
N LEU A 70 3.26 -10.53 -0.71
CA LEU A 70 2.33 -11.41 -1.42
C LEU A 70 1.29 -10.59 -2.19
N THR A 71 0.67 -9.62 -1.52
CA THR A 71 -0.32 -8.72 -2.12
C THR A 71 0.29 -7.90 -3.26
N LEU A 72 1.49 -7.36 -3.07
CA LEU A 72 2.20 -6.60 -4.11
C LEU A 72 2.51 -7.48 -5.34
N LYS A 73 2.97 -8.72 -5.13
CA LYS A 73 3.24 -9.68 -6.22
C LYS A 73 1.97 -9.98 -7.02
N ARG A 74 0.83 -10.14 -6.35
CA ARG A 74 -0.47 -10.40 -7.00
C ARG A 74 -0.98 -9.17 -7.75
N ALA A 75 -0.89 -7.99 -7.14
CA ALA A 75 -1.26 -6.73 -7.77
C ALA A 75 -0.42 -6.43 -9.03
N GLY A 76 0.87 -6.78 -9.02
CA GLY A 76 1.74 -6.67 -10.19
C GLY A 76 1.47 -7.73 -11.28
N ALA A 77 1.00 -8.92 -10.92
CA ALA A 77 0.69 -9.99 -11.86
C ALA A 77 -0.68 -9.84 -12.55
N GLY A 78 -1.59 -9.00 -12.00
CA GLY A 78 -2.95 -8.77 -12.52
C GLY A 78 -3.09 -7.62 -13.53
N GLY A 79 -2.03 -6.85 -13.79
CA GLY A 79 -2.06 -5.69 -14.68
C GLY A 79 -2.69 -4.44 -14.03
N GLY A 80 -1.94 -3.32 -14.05
CA GLY A 80 -2.49 -2.03 -13.64
C GLY A 80 -1.55 -1.01 -12.98
N TYR A 81 -0.23 -1.19 -13.04
CA TYR A 81 0.72 -0.12 -12.72
C TYR A 81 1.68 0.10 -13.89
N GLY A 82 1.09 0.39 -15.05
CA GLY A 82 1.81 0.89 -16.22
C GLY A 82 1.54 2.38 -16.38
N ASP A 83 2.62 3.15 -16.28
CA ASP A 83 2.90 4.40 -16.99
C ASP A 83 1.89 5.56 -16.88
N SER A 84 2.27 6.58 -16.11
CA SER A 84 2.14 8.02 -16.41
C SER A 84 2.86 8.83 -15.33
#